data_AF-A0A1S3QZZ7-F1
#
_entry.id   AF-A0A1S3QZZ7-F1
#
_cell.length_a   1.000
_cell.length_b   1.000
_cell.length_c   1.000
_cell.angle_alpha   90.00
_cell.angle_beta   90.00
_cell.angle_gamma   90.00
#
_symmetry.space_group_name_H-M   'P 1'
#
loop_
_entity.id
_entity.type
_entity.pdbx_description
1 polymer ?
#
loop_
_entity_poly.entity_id
_entity_poly.type
_entity_poly.pdbx_seq_one_letter_code
_entity_poly.pdbx_strand_id
1 'polypeptide(L)'
;AARAVADAIRTSLGPKGMDKMIKTGKGEVLISNDGHTILKHMAVLHPAAKMLVDVSGAQDVEAGDGTTSVVIITGALLGAADKLLNKGIHPTQIAESFQRAAQRSVEILLDMSTKIDLGDRDALIRAASTSLSSKIVGQHSHLLAPLAVDSVLRVVEKDANNVDLNDIRLIKKVGGTIDDTELVPGVVLTQTVVKSAGGPTRVEKARIGLVQFQLSPPKPDMENNVVVNDYRQMDKILKEERAYILNMCKKIKKAKCNVLLIQKSILRDAVNDLALHFLSRLGIMVIKDIEREEIEFLSKSLSCKPIS
;
A
#
# COMPACT_ATOMS: atom_id res chain seq x y z
N ALA A 1 16.90 -30.42 -0.68
CA ALA A 1 16.84 -28.96 -0.84
C ALA A 1 15.57 -28.35 -0.24
N ALA A 2 14.37 -28.66 -0.75
CA ALA A 2 13.11 -28.07 -0.27
C ALA A 2 12.87 -28.26 1.25
N ARG A 3 13.17 -29.45 1.80
CA ARG A 3 13.09 -29.70 3.25
C ARG A 3 13.99 -28.78 4.08
N ALA A 4 15.21 -28.52 3.64
CA ALA A 4 16.15 -27.65 4.35
C ALA A 4 15.64 -26.20 4.42
N VAL A 5 14.95 -25.73 3.38
CA VAL A 5 14.30 -24.41 3.38
C VAL A 5 13.12 -24.38 4.36
N ALA A 6 12.30 -25.42 4.39
CA ALA A 6 11.23 -25.55 5.37
C ALA A 6 11.77 -25.60 6.82
N ASP A 7 12.89 -26.29 7.05
CA ASP A 7 13.53 -26.37 8.38
C ASP A 7 14.05 -24.99 8.86
N ALA A 8 14.57 -24.16 7.95
CA ALA A 8 14.98 -22.79 8.29
C ALA A 8 13.78 -21.94 8.75
N ILE A 9 12.64 -22.07 8.06
CA ILE A 9 11.41 -21.30 8.31
C ILE A 9 10.64 -21.83 9.52
N ARG A 10 10.79 -23.12 9.86
CA ARG A 10 10.12 -23.77 10.99
C ARG A 10 10.31 -23.01 12.30
N THR A 11 11.47 -22.39 12.49
CA THR A 11 11.79 -21.62 13.70
C THR A 11 11.03 -20.29 13.82
N SER A 12 10.31 -19.87 12.79
CA SER A 12 9.44 -18.68 12.78
C SER A 12 7.96 -19.02 12.99
N LEU A 13 7.60 -20.31 13.13
CA LEU A 13 6.19 -20.70 13.25
C LEU A 13 5.63 -20.50 14.67
N GLY A 14 4.46 -19.87 14.73
CA GLY A 14 3.62 -19.75 15.94
C GLY A 14 4.03 -18.62 16.89
N PRO A 15 3.33 -18.45 18.02
CA PRO A 15 3.54 -17.32 18.96
C PRO A 15 4.93 -17.29 19.62
N LYS A 16 5.65 -18.41 19.61
CA LYS A 16 7.04 -18.53 20.08
C LYS A 16 8.05 -18.56 18.93
N GLY A 17 7.62 -18.26 17.71
CA GLY A 17 8.48 -18.13 16.55
C GLY A 17 9.45 -16.98 16.72
N MET A 18 10.65 -17.13 16.19
CA MET A 18 11.67 -16.08 16.20
C MET A 18 11.71 -15.35 14.86
N ASP A 19 11.82 -14.03 14.95
CA ASP A 19 11.99 -13.17 13.78
C ASP A 19 13.35 -13.43 13.11
N LYS A 20 13.38 -13.25 11.79
CA LYS A 20 14.59 -13.39 10.99
C LYS A 20 15.07 -12.02 10.55
N MET A 21 16.32 -11.72 10.89
CA MET A 21 17.04 -10.58 10.35
C MET A 21 17.72 -11.01 9.05
N ILE A 22 17.40 -10.32 7.97
CA ILE A 22 17.95 -10.54 6.63
C ILE A 22 18.64 -9.25 6.18
N LYS A 23 19.91 -9.36 5.82
CA LYS A 23 20.66 -8.25 5.21
C LYS A 23 20.68 -8.45 3.70
N THR A 24 20.12 -7.50 2.96
CA THR A 24 20.13 -7.54 1.49
C THR A 24 21.51 -7.20 0.94
N GLY A 25 21.75 -7.50 -0.34
CA GLY A 25 23.01 -7.14 -1.01
C GLY A 25 23.28 -5.63 -1.06
N LYS A 26 22.24 -4.80 -0.93
CA LYS A 26 22.35 -3.32 -0.86
C LYS A 26 22.66 -2.82 0.55
N GLY A 27 22.78 -3.71 1.55
CA GLY A 27 23.03 -3.38 2.95
C GLY A 27 21.79 -3.03 3.77
N GLU A 28 20.59 -3.07 3.17
CA GLU A 28 19.32 -2.89 3.90
C GLU A 28 19.07 -4.07 4.84
N VAL A 29 18.68 -3.77 6.08
CA VAL A 29 18.36 -4.77 7.10
C VAL A 29 16.86 -4.86 7.24
N LEU A 30 16.30 -6.04 6.99
CA LEU A 30 14.89 -6.35 7.14
C LEU A 30 14.72 -7.37 8.27
N ILE A 31 13.82 -7.11 9.21
CA ILE A 31 13.44 -8.03 10.28
C ILE A 31 12.00 -8.43 10.03
N SER A 32 11.74 -9.72 9.85
CA SER A 32 10.38 -10.22 9.62
C SER A 32 10.16 -11.61 10.22
N ASN A 33 8.91 -11.86 10.63
CA ASN A 33 8.39 -13.17 10.99
C ASN A 33 7.69 -13.86 9.82
N ASP A 34 7.26 -13.07 8.82
CA ASP A 34 6.46 -13.55 7.71
C ASP A 34 7.28 -14.45 6.77
N GLY A 35 6.81 -15.68 6.59
CA GLY A 35 7.47 -16.72 5.79
C GLY A 35 7.66 -16.33 4.34
N HIS A 36 6.69 -15.63 3.72
CA HIS A 36 6.79 -15.19 2.34
C HIS A 36 7.89 -14.13 2.19
N THR A 37 7.87 -13.09 3.03
CA THR A 37 8.91 -12.06 3.04
C THR A 37 10.30 -12.64 3.27
N ILE A 38 10.44 -13.58 4.22
CA ILE A 38 11.71 -14.26 4.49
C ILE A 38 12.20 -15.00 3.23
N LEU A 39 11.33 -15.79 2.61
CA LEU A 39 11.65 -16.57 1.41
C LEU A 39 12.00 -15.71 0.20
N LYS A 40 11.32 -14.59 0.01
CA LYS A 40 11.52 -13.66 -1.10
C LYS A 40 12.88 -12.96 -1.03
N HIS A 41 13.33 -12.62 0.18
CA HIS A 41 14.62 -11.98 0.40
C HIS A 41 15.77 -12.97 0.59
N MET A 42 15.48 -14.23 0.90
CA MET A 42 16.46 -15.30 0.91
C MET A 42 16.82 -15.67 -0.53
N ALA A 43 18.10 -15.52 -0.90
CA ALA A 43 18.58 -15.84 -2.24
C ALA A 43 18.61 -17.37 -2.49
N VAL A 44 17.45 -17.96 -2.73
CA VAL A 44 17.30 -19.40 -2.96
C VAL A 44 17.70 -19.76 -4.39
N LEU A 45 18.84 -20.44 -4.56
CA LEU A 45 19.35 -20.83 -5.87
C LEU A 45 18.70 -22.12 -6.43
N HIS A 46 18.28 -23.03 -5.56
CA HIS A 46 17.80 -24.35 -5.99
C HIS A 46 16.36 -24.26 -6.56
N PRO A 47 16.09 -24.73 -7.80
CA PRO A 47 14.78 -24.61 -8.44
C PRO A 47 13.61 -25.17 -7.61
N ALA A 48 13.75 -26.38 -7.05
CA ALA A 48 12.72 -26.95 -6.18
C ALA A 48 12.44 -26.15 -4.90
N ALA A 49 13.39 -25.35 -4.43
CA ALA A 49 13.19 -24.49 -3.28
C ALA A 49 12.60 -23.12 -3.69
N LYS A 50 12.85 -22.67 -4.94
CA LYS A 50 12.13 -21.54 -5.55
C LYS A 50 10.62 -21.80 -5.64
N MET A 51 10.22 -23.04 -5.93
CA MET A 51 8.80 -23.42 -5.91
C MET A 51 8.14 -23.20 -4.54
N LEU A 52 8.87 -23.31 -3.42
CA LEU A 52 8.31 -22.99 -2.10
C LEU A 52 8.06 -21.49 -1.93
N VAL A 53 8.88 -20.64 -2.57
CA VAL A 53 8.64 -19.19 -2.61
C VAL A 53 7.34 -18.91 -3.34
N ASP A 54 7.12 -19.54 -4.49
CA ASP A 54 5.91 -19.36 -5.30
C ASP A 54 4.65 -19.86 -4.56
N VAL A 55 4.74 -21.01 -3.86
CA VAL A 55 3.64 -21.52 -3.02
C VAL A 55 3.32 -20.56 -1.87
N SER A 56 4.34 -20.02 -1.20
CA SER A 56 4.12 -19.02 -0.13
C SER A 56 3.50 -17.72 -0.68
N GLY A 57 3.85 -17.32 -1.91
CA GLY A 57 3.29 -16.14 -2.56
C GLY A 57 1.83 -16.33 -2.96
N ALA A 58 1.47 -17.51 -3.46
CA ALA A 58 0.06 -17.83 -3.73
C ALA A 58 -0.79 -17.78 -2.45
N GLN A 59 -0.26 -18.28 -1.33
CA GLN A 59 -0.93 -18.21 -0.03
C GLN A 59 -1.09 -16.76 0.47
N ASP A 60 -0.07 -15.91 0.26
CA ASP A 60 -0.10 -14.50 0.62
C ASP A 60 -1.16 -13.72 -0.16
N VAL A 61 -1.33 -14.02 -1.45
CA VAL A 61 -2.32 -13.35 -2.31
C VAL A 61 -3.75 -13.82 -2.02
N GLU A 62 -3.97 -15.13 -1.86
CA GLU A 62 -5.32 -15.69 -1.69
C GLU A 62 -5.85 -15.55 -0.26
N ALA A 63 -5.02 -15.81 0.74
CA ALA A 63 -5.44 -15.83 2.15
C ALA A 63 -4.82 -14.71 2.99
N GLY A 64 -3.65 -14.19 2.62
CA GLY A 64 -2.94 -13.14 3.37
C GLY A 64 -2.35 -13.57 4.72
N ASP A 65 -2.50 -14.83 5.11
CA ASP A 65 -1.92 -15.42 6.33
C ASP A 65 -1.55 -16.90 6.10
N GLY A 66 -0.71 -17.45 6.98
CA GLY A 66 -0.29 -18.86 6.94
C GLY A 66 0.83 -19.16 5.93
N THR A 67 1.51 -18.13 5.41
CA THR A 67 2.65 -18.24 4.49
C THR A 67 3.78 -19.14 5.05
N THR A 68 4.04 -19.04 6.35
CA THR A 68 5.01 -19.90 7.07
C THR A 68 4.51 -21.34 7.17
N SER A 69 3.22 -21.52 7.47
CA SER A 69 2.60 -22.84 7.67
C SER A 69 2.58 -23.66 6.38
N VAL A 70 2.22 -23.06 5.24
CA VAL A 70 2.13 -23.78 3.95
C VAL A 70 3.49 -24.36 3.53
N VAL A 71 4.57 -23.64 3.80
CA VAL A 71 5.94 -24.07 3.48
C VAL A 71 6.35 -25.25 4.38
N ILE A 72 6.01 -25.20 5.66
CA ILE A 72 6.33 -26.27 6.62
C ILE A 72 5.51 -27.53 6.30
N ILE A 73 4.22 -27.39 5.99
CA ILE A 73 3.37 -28.50 5.55
C ILE A 73 3.94 -29.15 4.30
N THR A 74 4.34 -28.34 3.31
CA THR A 74 4.97 -28.85 2.09
C THR A 74 6.27 -29.61 2.39
N GLY A 75 7.13 -29.06 3.26
CA GLY A 75 8.35 -29.75 3.71
C GLY A 75 8.09 -31.08 4.41
N ALA A 76 7.07 -31.14 5.26
CA ALA A 76 6.66 -32.36 5.96
C ALA A 76 6.09 -33.42 5.00
N LEU A 77 5.23 -33.00 4.05
CA LEU A 77 4.67 -33.88 3.03
C LEU A 77 5.74 -34.46 2.12
N LEU A 78 6.74 -33.65 1.71
CA LEU A 78 7.89 -34.15 0.96
C LEU A 78 8.71 -35.16 1.77
N GLY A 79 8.87 -34.96 3.08
CA GLY A 79 9.52 -35.93 3.96
C GLY A 79 8.72 -37.23 4.14
N ALA A 80 7.39 -37.17 4.12
CA ALA A 80 6.53 -38.35 4.12
C ALA A 80 6.59 -39.09 2.78
N ALA A 81 6.58 -38.36 1.66
CA ALA A 81 6.74 -38.92 0.32
C ALA A 81 8.07 -39.67 0.18
N ASP A 82 9.17 -39.10 0.67
CA ASP A 82 10.49 -39.74 0.69
C ASP A 82 10.48 -41.11 1.40
N LYS A 83 9.78 -41.24 2.52
CA LYS A 83 9.59 -42.52 3.23
C LYS A 83 8.80 -43.54 2.41
N LEU A 84 7.81 -43.10 1.62
CA LEU A 84 6.99 -43.96 0.76
C LEU A 84 7.75 -44.39 -0.49
N LEU A 85 8.57 -43.50 -1.06
CA LEU A 85 9.47 -43.81 -2.16
C LEU A 85 10.50 -44.87 -1.76
N ASN A 86 11.08 -44.75 -0.56
CA ASN A 86 12.00 -45.76 -0.02
C ASN A 86 11.36 -47.14 0.21
N LYS A 87 10.02 -47.21 0.28
CA LYS A 87 9.25 -48.46 0.33
C LYS A 87 8.87 -49.01 -1.05
N GLY A 88 9.29 -48.34 -2.13
CA GLY A 88 9.03 -48.76 -3.51
C GLY A 88 7.68 -48.33 -4.08
N ILE A 89 6.97 -47.38 -3.46
CA ILE A 89 5.69 -46.87 -3.99
C ILE A 89 5.96 -45.90 -5.14
N HIS A 90 5.22 -46.05 -6.24
CA HIS A 90 5.40 -45.20 -7.42
C HIS A 90 5.04 -43.73 -7.13
N PRO A 91 5.87 -42.74 -7.53
CA PRO A 91 5.63 -41.31 -7.25
C PRO A 91 4.24 -40.81 -7.66
N THR A 92 3.73 -41.26 -8.82
CA THR A 92 2.39 -40.89 -9.30
C THR A 92 1.27 -41.33 -8.36
N GLN A 93 1.38 -42.52 -7.75
CA GLN A 93 0.38 -42.99 -6.79
C GLN A 93 0.40 -42.14 -5.51
N ILE A 94 1.58 -41.70 -5.07
CA ILE A 94 1.72 -40.80 -3.92
C ILE A 94 1.07 -39.45 -4.24
N ALA A 95 1.35 -38.88 -5.41
CA ALA A 95 0.78 -37.60 -5.84
C ALA A 95 -0.75 -37.64 -5.91
N GLU A 96 -1.32 -38.67 -6.54
CA GLU A 96 -2.78 -38.84 -6.63
C GLU A 96 -3.41 -39.03 -5.24
N SER A 97 -2.76 -39.81 -4.37
CA SER A 97 -3.23 -40.04 -3.00
C SER A 97 -3.22 -38.75 -2.17
N PHE A 98 -2.19 -37.91 -2.30
CA PHE A 98 -2.14 -36.60 -1.64
C PHE A 98 -3.24 -35.67 -2.14
N GLN A 99 -3.56 -35.67 -3.42
CA GLN A 99 -4.64 -34.85 -3.97
C GLN A 99 -6.00 -35.27 -3.42
N ARG A 100 -6.29 -36.58 -3.37
CA ARG A 100 -7.52 -37.12 -2.76
C ARG A 100 -7.59 -36.80 -1.26
N ALA A 101 -6.48 -36.94 -0.54
CA ALA A 101 -6.41 -36.63 0.89
C ALA A 101 -6.61 -35.12 1.15
N ALA A 102 -6.07 -34.26 0.30
CA ALA A 102 -6.25 -32.81 0.40
C ALA A 102 -7.71 -32.41 0.21
N GLN A 103 -8.40 -32.95 -0.81
CA GLN A 103 -9.83 -32.71 -1.02
C GLN A 103 -10.67 -33.12 0.19
N ARG A 104 -10.45 -34.34 0.72
CA ARG A 104 -11.16 -34.80 1.91
C ARG A 104 -10.84 -33.97 3.15
N SER A 105 -9.62 -33.46 3.27
CA SER A 105 -9.23 -32.59 4.39
C SER A 105 -9.97 -31.25 4.34
N VAL A 106 -10.19 -30.69 3.15
CA VAL A 106 -10.98 -29.46 2.98
C VAL A 106 -12.42 -29.68 3.42
N GLU A 107 -13.04 -30.80 3.05
CA GLU A 107 -14.41 -31.14 3.49
C GLU A 107 -14.51 -31.19 5.02
N ILE A 108 -13.54 -31.85 5.67
CA ILE A 108 -13.51 -31.94 7.14
C ILE A 108 -13.35 -30.56 7.78
N LEU A 109 -12.52 -29.68 7.21
CA LEU A 109 -12.33 -28.31 7.71
C LEU A 109 -13.61 -27.48 7.55
N LEU A 110 -14.36 -27.66 6.46
CA LEU A 110 -15.65 -27.00 6.26
C LEU A 110 -16.70 -27.48 7.26
N ASP A 111 -16.75 -28.79 7.54
CA ASP A 111 -17.65 -29.37 8.54
C ASP A 111 -17.34 -28.91 9.97
N MET A 112 -16.06 -28.66 10.28
CA MET A 112 -15.61 -28.13 11.56
C MET A 112 -15.74 -26.61 11.67
N SER A 113 -15.95 -25.90 10.55
CA SER A 113 -15.97 -24.44 10.53
C SER A 113 -17.19 -23.89 11.26
N THR A 114 -17.00 -22.80 12.00
CA THR A 114 -18.08 -22.07 12.65
C THR A 114 -18.34 -20.79 11.86
N LYS A 115 -19.58 -20.59 11.42
CA LYS A 115 -19.96 -19.37 10.71
C LYS A 115 -20.04 -18.21 11.69
N ILE A 116 -19.36 -17.12 11.37
CA ILE A 116 -19.33 -15.88 12.14
C ILE A 116 -20.09 -14.82 11.35
N ASP A 117 -20.92 -14.04 12.03
CA ASP A 117 -21.59 -12.89 11.43
C ASP A 117 -20.63 -11.70 11.39
N LEU A 118 -20.67 -10.92 10.31
CA LEU A 118 -19.85 -9.71 10.16
C LEU A 118 -20.21 -8.63 11.19
N GLY A 119 -21.40 -8.71 11.79
CA GLY A 119 -21.79 -7.88 12.93
C GLY A 119 -21.10 -8.22 14.26
N ASP A 120 -20.51 -9.41 14.39
CA ASP A 120 -19.80 -9.83 15.61
C ASP A 120 -18.36 -9.28 15.62
N ARG A 121 -18.26 -8.01 16.00
CA ARG A 121 -16.98 -7.30 16.12
C ARG A 121 -16.01 -7.99 17.07
N ASP A 122 -16.48 -8.59 18.16
CA ASP A 122 -15.61 -9.21 19.15
C ASP A 122 -14.97 -10.50 18.63
N ALA A 123 -15.71 -11.30 17.84
CA ALA A 123 -15.15 -12.46 17.16
C ALA A 123 -14.06 -12.05 16.15
N LEU A 124 -14.30 -10.99 15.37
CA LEU A 124 -13.31 -10.47 14.41
C LEU A 124 -12.05 -9.96 15.12
N ILE A 125 -12.18 -9.25 16.25
CA ILE A 125 -11.05 -8.77 17.03
C ILE A 125 -10.25 -9.95 17.61
N ARG A 126 -10.92 -10.99 18.11
CA ARG A 126 -10.22 -12.20 18.59
C ARG A 126 -9.43 -12.87 17.48
N ALA A 127 -9.98 -12.98 16.28
CA ALA A 127 -9.29 -13.54 15.12
C ALA A 127 -8.06 -12.71 14.72
N ALA A 128 -8.22 -11.39 14.56
CA ALA A 128 -7.14 -10.47 14.23
C ALA A 128 -6.04 -10.46 15.30
N SER A 129 -6.42 -10.44 16.59
CA SER A 129 -5.49 -10.50 17.71
C SER A 129 -4.69 -11.79 17.72
N THR A 130 -5.30 -12.92 17.36
CA THR A 130 -4.62 -14.21 17.29
C THR A 130 -3.58 -14.23 16.17
N SER A 131 -3.92 -13.71 14.97
CA SER A 131 -2.97 -13.60 13.84
C SER A 131 -1.79 -12.67 14.14
N LEU A 132 -2.02 -11.58 14.88
CA LEU A 132 -0.96 -10.63 15.25
C LEU A 132 -0.04 -11.13 16.39
N SER A 133 -0.48 -12.12 17.18
CA SER A 133 0.21 -12.53 18.40
C SER A 133 1.64 -13.05 18.19
N SER A 134 1.95 -13.61 17.02
CA SER A 134 3.30 -14.11 16.69
C SER A 134 4.22 -13.06 16.09
N LYS A 135 3.73 -11.85 15.83
CA LYS A 135 4.52 -10.76 15.27
C LYS A 135 5.14 -9.92 16.39
N ILE A 136 6.15 -9.11 16.07
CA ILE A 136 6.78 -8.18 17.03
C ILE A 136 5.77 -7.24 17.71
N VAL A 137 4.66 -6.96 17.00
CA VAL A 137 3.54 -6.15 17.47
C VAL A 137 2.54 -6.91 18.35
N GLY A 138 2.81 -8.16 18.69
CA GLY A 138 1.89 -9.01 19.46
C GLY A 138 1.53 -8.44 20.84
N GLN A 139 2.45 -7.71 21.48
CA GLN A 139 2.18 -6.99 22.73
C GLN A 139 1.18 -5.83 22.56
N HIS A 140 1.18 -5.22 21.37
CA HIS A 140 0.30 -4.13 20.98
C HIS A 140 -0.95 -4.63 20.21
N SER A 141 -1.22 -5.94 20.24
CA SER A 141 -2.38 -6.53 19.56
C SER A 141 -3.71 -5.94 20.04
N HIS A 142 -3.80 -5.52 21.31
CA HIS A 142 -4.97 -4.86 21.87
C HIS A 142 -5.34 -3.54 21.18
N LEU A 143 -4.35 -2.82 20.63
CA LEU A 143 -4.54 -1.57 19.88
C LEU A 143 -4.75 -1.85 18.38
N LEU A 144 -3.89 -2.71 17.82
CA LEU A 144 -3.86 -2.95 16.37
C LEU A 144 -4.99 -3.85 15.87
N ALA A 145 -5.48 -4.81 16.67
CA ALA A 145 -6.56 -5.69 16.25
C ALA A 145 -7.88 -4.93 16.04
N PRO A 146 -8.35 -4.07 16.98
CA PRO A 146 -9.49 -3.21 16.73
C PRO A 146 -9.29 -2.29 15.52
N LEU A 147 -8.08 -1.73 15.35
CA LEU A 147 -7.77 -0.84 14.23
C LEU A 147 -7.92 -1.55 12.88
N ALA A 148 -7.43 -2.78 12.76
CA ALA A 148 -7.57 -3.57 11.54
C ALA A 148 -9.04 -3.91 11.26
N VAL A 149 -9.79 -4.35 12.28
CA VAL A 149 -11.21 -4.70 12.15
C VAL A 149 -12.05 -3.48 11.76
N ASP A 150 -11.87 -2.35 12.46
CA ASP A 150 -12.61 -1.12 12.19
C ASP A 150 -12.27 -0.52 10.82
N SER A 151 -11.04 -0.72 10.32
CA SER A 151 -10.66 -0.29 8.97
C SER A 151 -11.36 -1.13 7.91
N VAL A 152 -11.38 -2.45 8.06
CA VAL A 152 -12.02 -3.36 7.10
C VAL A 152 -13.54 -3.19 7.12
N LEU A 153 -14.18 -3.09 8.29
CA LEU A 153 -15.63 -2.89 8.40
C LEU A 153 -16.13 -1.60 7.73
N ARG A 154 -15.28 -0.58 7.54
CA ARG A 154 -15.62 0.65 6.82
C ARG A 154 -15.58 0.50 5.30
N VAL A 155 -14.80 -0.45 4.79
CA VAL A 155 -14.60 -0.68 3.35
C VAL A 155 -15.47 -1.83 2.83
N VAL A 156 -15.86 -2.77 3.70
CA VAL A 156 -16.72 -3.89 3.34
C VAL A 156 -18.08 -3.39 2.85
N GLU A 157 -18.37 -3.64 1.57
CA GLU A 157 -19.72 -3.55 1.01
C GLU A 157 -20.48 -4.85 1.30
N LYS A 158 -21.78 -4.76 1.61
CA LYS A 158 -22.61 -5.89 2.08
C LYS A 158 -22.70 -7.06 1.09
N ASP A 159 -22.43 -6.81 -0.19
CA ASP A 159 -22.57 -7.78 -1.29
C ASP A 159 -21.23 -8.22 -1.90
N ALA A 160 -20.09 -7.73 -1.39
CA ALA A 160 -18.79 -8.01 -1.96
C ALA A 160 -18.16 -9.28 -1.36
N ASN A 161 -17.87 -10.27 -2.23
CA ASN A 161 -17.13 -11.49 -1.86
C ASN A 161 -15.64 -11.24 -1.57
N ASN A 162 -15.09 -10.11 -2.03
CA ASN A 162 -13.70 -9.74 -1.80
C ASN A 162 -13.59 -8.26 -1.46
N VAL A 163 -12.76 -7.93 -0.49
CA VAL A 163 -12.54 -6.55 -0.03
C VAL A 163 -11.26 -6.03 -0.68
N ASP A 164 -11.35 -4.90 -1.37
CA ASP A 164 -10.15 -4.27 -1.93
C ASP A 164 -9.34 -3.59 -0.82
N LEU A 165 -8.23 -4.21 -0.43
CA LEU A 165 -7.33 -3.67 0.59
C LEU A 165 -6.62 -2.39 0.13
N ASN A 166 -6.64 -2.06 -1.18
CA ASN A 166 -6.05 -0.81 -1.67
C ASN A 166 -6.83 0.44 -1.20
N ASP A 167 -8.09 0.29 -0.79
CA ASP A 167 -8.88 1.36 -0.18
C ASP A 167 -8.48 1.62 1.29
N ILE A 168 -7.60 0.79 1.89
CA ILE A 168 -7.02 1.01 3.22
C ILE A 168 -5.56 1.44 3.07
N ARG A 169 -5.29 2.75 3.18
CA ARG A 169 -3.93 3.28 3.01
C ARG A 169 -3.15 3.34 4.32
N LEU A 170 -2.06 2.56 4.39
CA LEU A 170 -1.12 2.58 5.51
C LEU A 170 0.03 3.56 5.25
N ILE A 171 0.15 4.61 6.05
CA ILE A 171 1.23 5.59 5.96
C ILE A 171 2.18 5.42 7.14
N LYS A 172 3.44 5.10 6.83
CA LYS A 172 4.51 4.95 7.81
C LYS A 172 5.26 6.28 7.91
N LYS A 173 5.31 6.87 9.10
CA LYS A 173 6.17 8.02 9.42
C LYS A 173 7.19 7.58 10.46
N VAL A 174 8.42 8.06 10.29
CA VAL A 174 9.51 7.76 11.23
C VAL A 174 9.36 8.65 12.46
N GLY A 175 9.41 8.04 13.65
CA GLY A 175 9.27 8.72 14.94
C GLY A 175 8.09 8.17 15.74
N GLY A 176 8.07 8.46 17.04
CA GLY A 176 7.06 7.95 17.97
C GLY A 176 7.24 6.47 18.33
N THR A 177 6.19 5.90 18.90
CA THR A 177 6.08 4.50 19.30
C THR A 177 4.93 3.82 18.52
N ILE A 178 4.84 2.48 18.60
CA ILE A 178 3.75 1.74 17.96
C ILE A 178 2.39 2.14 18.57
N ASP A 179 2.37 2.53 19.84
CA ASP A 179 1.16 2.97 20.55
C ASP A 179 0.58 4.28 20.02
N ASP A 180 1.38 5.09 19.33
CA ASP A 180 0.92 6.34 18.70
C ASP A 180 0.16 6.10 17.38
N THR A 181 -0.05 4.84 16.99
CA THR A 181 -0.75 4.47 15.76
C THR A 181 -2.26 4.64 15.94
N GLU A 182 -2.88 5.48 15.10
CA GLU A 182 -4.31 5.74 15.12
C GLU A 182 -4.98 5.55 13.76
N LEU A 183 -6.27 5.20 13.79
CA LEU A 183 -7.10 5.13 12.59
C LEU A 183 -7.70 6.51 12.30
N VAL A 184 -7.17 7.18 11.28
CA VAL A 184 -7.70 8.47 10.84
C VAL A 184 -8.96 8.24 9.98
N PRO A 185 -10.14 8.79 10.36
CA PRO A 185 -11.34 8.75 9.53
C PRO A 185 -11.23 9.75 8.38
N GLY A 186 -10.39 9.46 7.39
CA GLY A 186 -10.15 10.30 6.23
C GLY A 186 -8.85 9.93 5.52
N VAL A 187 -8.41 10.82 4.61
CA VAL A 187 -7.16 10.63 3.88
C VAL A 187 -6.03 11.37 4.57
N VAL A 188 -4.94 10.66 4.81
CA VAL A 188 -3.66 11.24 5.21
C VAL A 188 -2.77 11.34 3.96
N LEU A 189 -2.08 12.47 3.80
CA LEU A 189 -1.14 12.70 2.71
C LEU A 189 0.29 12.64 3.24
N THR A 190 1.21 12.05 2.49
CA THR A 190 2.63 11.99 2.87
C THR A 190 3.35 13.30 2.59
N GLN A 191 2.86 14.03 1.58
CA GLN A 191 3.40 15.24 1.01
C GLN A 191 3.19 16.44 1.95
N THR A 192 4.13 17.39 1.88
CA THR A 192 4.08 18.60 2.70
C THR A 192 3.38 19.74 1.96
N VAL A 193 2.81 20.65 2.75
CA VAL A 193 2.22 21.89 2.24
C VAL A 193 3.33 22.80 1.75
N VAL A 194 3.09 23.48 0.63
CA VAL A 194 4.06 24.43 0.09
C VAL A 194 4.12 25.68 0.96
N LYS A 195 5.21 25.84 1.71
CA LYS A 195 5.43 26.99 2.62
C LYS A 195 6.08 28.21 1.95
N SER A 196 6.66 28.05 0.76
CA SER A 196 7.47 29.07 0.07
C SER A 196 6.76 30.44 -0.04
N ALA A 197 5.44 30.43 -0.28
CA ALA A 197 4.65 31.64 -0.48
C ALA A 197 3.90 32.15 0.77
N GLY A 198 4.10 31.54 1.95
CA GLY A 198 3.37 31.91 3.17
C GLY A 198 1.87 31.56 3.14
N GLY A 199 1.50 30.49 2.44
CA GLY A 199 0.11 30.03 2.34
C GLY A 199 -0.44 29.45 3.66
N PRO A 200 -1.77 29.31 3.78
CA PRO A 200 -2.40 28.76 4.97
C PRO A 200 -2.02 27.28 5.18
N THR A 201 -1.62 26.93 6.40
CA THR A 201 -1.29 25.54 6.77
C THR A 201 -2.50 24.74 7.21
N ARG A 202 -3.54 25.41 7.69
CA ARG A 202 -4.80 24.82 8.14
C ARG A 202 -5.96 25.57 7.53
N VAL A 203 -6.92 24.82 6.99
CA VAL A 203 -8.15 25.36 6.38
C VAL A 203 -9.33 24.59 6.95
N GLU A 204 -10.32 25.31 7.49
CA GLU A 204 -11.57 24.72 7.97
C GLU A 204 -12.64 24.77 6.89
N LYS A 205 -13.49 23.73 6.81
CA LYS A 205 -14.56 23.59 5.80
C LYS A 205 -14.03 23.81 4.37
N ALA A 206 -12.92 23.15 4.05
CA ALA A 206 -12.26 23.26 2.77
C ALA A 206 -13.05 22.57 1.65
N ARG A 207 -13.03 23.16 0.45
CA ARG A 207 -13.36 22.49 -0.80
C ARG A 207 -12.06 22.10 -1.48
N ILE A 208 -11.88 20.81 -1.68
CA ILE A 208 -10.65 20.24 -2.23
C ILE A 208 -10.80 20.11 -3.75
N GLY A 209 -9.78 20.52 -4.49
CA GLY A 209 -9.68 20.31 -5.94
C GLY A 209 -8.48 19.44 -6.27
N LEU A 210 -8.71 18.36 -7.02
CA LEU A 210 -7.66 17.51 -7.59
C LEU A 210 -7.34 18.01 -8.99
N VAL A 211 -6.10 18.44 -9.20
CA VAL A 211 -5.64 19.03 -10.46
C VAL A 211 -4.51 18.19 -11.05
N GLN A 212 -4.71 17.75 -12.29
CA GLN A 212 -3.73 16.97 -13.06
C GLN A 212 -2.89 17.85 -14.00
N PHE A 213 -3.36 19.05 -14.34
CA PHE A 213 -2.61 20.01 -15.13
C PHE A 213 -1.60 20.82 -14.30
N GLN A 214 -0.59 21.39 -14.96
CA GLN A 214 0.45 22.19 -14.31
C GLN A 214 0.04 23.67 -14.17
N LEU A 215 0.37 24.29 -13.05
CA LEU A 215 0.28 25.75 -12.84
C LEU A 215 1.64 26.42 -13.13
N SER A 216 2.07 26.34 -14.38
CA SER A 216 3.32 26.94 -14.87
C SER A 216 3.06 27.88 -16.07
N PRO A 217 4.06 28.70 -16.46
CA PRO A 217 3.97 29.51 -17.67
C PRO A 217 3.66 28.65 -18.90
N PRO A 218 3.01 29.22 -19.93
CA PRO A 218 2.59 28.47 -21.10
C PRO A 218 3.80 27.88 -21.84
N LYS A 219 4.00 26.57 -21.69
CA LYS A 219 4.96 25.79 -22.46
C LYS A 219 4.19 24.90 -23.43
N PRO A 220 4.45 24.95 -24.74
CA PRO A 220 3.93 23.96 -25.69
C PRO A 220 4.61 22.59 -25.47
N ASP A 221 3.96 21.51 -25.92
CA ASP A 221 4.58 20.17 -25.91
C ASP A 221 5.65 20.02 -27.00
N MET A 222 5.57 20.83 -28.05
CA MET A 222 6.57 20.90 -29.11
C MET A 222 7.67 21.91 -28.75
N GLU A 223 8.85 21.72 -29.32
CA GLU A 223 9.95 22.69 -29.20
C GLU A 223 9.48 24.08 -29.65
N ASN A 224 9.63 25.06 -28.77
CA ASN A 224 9.20 26.43 -29.01
C ASN A 224 10.32 27.40 -28.65
N ASN A 225 10.63 28.30 -29.57
CA ASN A 225 11.60 29.37 -29.37
C ASN A 225 10.88 30.71 -29.36
N VAL A 226 10.96 31.42 -28.24
CA VAL A 226 10.43 32.79 -28.13
C VAL A 226 11.53 33.75 -28.57
N VAL A 227 11.42 34.26 -29.80
CA VAL A 227 12.36 35.26 -30.35
C VAL A 227 11.90 36.65 -29.93
N VAL A 228 12.77 37.39 -29.24
CA VAL A 228 12.48 38.75 -28.78
C VAL A 228 13.34 39.74 -29.55
N ASN A 229 12.69 40.59 -30.35
CA ASN A 229 13.37 41.54 -31.25
C ASN A 229 13.50 42.95 -30.68
N ASP A 230 12.67 43.30 -29.69
CA ASP A 230 12.63 44.64 -29.09
C ASP A 230 12.56 44.54 -27.55
N TYR A 231 13.23 45.44 -26.85
CA TYR A 231 13.24 45.51 -25.39
C TYR A 231 11.83 45.71 -24.82
N ARG A 232 10.96 46.44 -25.53
CA ARG A 232 9.56 46.63 -25.13
C ARG A 232 8.73 45.33 -25.15
N GLN A 233 9.14 44.36 -25.98
CA GLN A 233 8.46 43.06 -26.06
C GLN A 233 8.77 42.18 -24.84
N MET A 234 9.95 42.32 -24.23
CA MET A 234 10.30 41.59 -22.98
C MET A 234 9.28 41.87 -21.86
N ASP A 235 8.96 43.14 -21.61
CA ASP A 235 7.99 43.53 -20.60
C ASP A 235 6.57 43.01 -20.89
N LYS A 236 6.21 42.92 -22.18
CA LYS A 236 4.91 42.41 -22.61
C LYS A 236 4.80 40.91 -22.34
N ILE A 237 5.85 40.14 -22.67
CA ILE A 237 5.90 38.69 -22.43
C ILE A 237 5.78 38.40 -20.92
N LEU A 238 6.55 39.08 -20.08
CA LEU A 238 6.49 38.89 -18.63
C LEU A 238 5.11 39.23 -18.05
N LYS A 239 4.42 40.24 -18.60
CA LYS A 239 3.04 40.58 -18.19
C LYS A 239 2.03 39.53 -18.64
N GLU A 240 2.17 39.00 -19.84
CA GLU A 240 1.29 37.95 -20.38
C GLU A 240 1.42 36.64 -19.59
N GLU A 241 2.64 36.19 -19.27
CA GLU A 241 2.87 35.02 -18.43
C GLU A 241 2.23 35.17 -17.04
N ARG A 242 2.41 36.33 -16.41
CA ARG A 242 1.79 36.64 -15.11
C ARG A 242 0.26 36.65 -15.22
N ALA A 243 -0.28 37.23 -16.29
CA ALA A 243 -1.72 37.28 -16.53
C ALA A 243 -2.31 35.88 -16.76
N TYR A 244 -1.60 35.01 -17.48
CA TYR A 244 -1.99 33.62 -17.72
C TYR A 244 -2.16 32.86 -16.40
N ILE A 245 -1.14 32.89 -15.54
CA ILE A 245 -1.18 32.24 -14.22
C ILE A 245 -2.27 32.85 -13.33
N LEU A 246 -2.39 34.18 -13.32
CA LEU A 246 -3.41 34.88 -12.53
C LEU A 246 -4.83 34.49 -12.97
N ASN A 247 -5.07 34.32 -14.27
CA ASN A 247 -6.37 33.92 -14.80
C ASN A 247 -6.75 32.50 -14.37
N MET A 248 -5.80 31.57 -14.34
CA MET A 248 -6.02 30.23 -13.78
C MET A 248 -6.36 30.29 -12.28
N CYS A 249 -5.58 31.04 -11.50
CA CYS A 249 -5.83 31.22 -10.06
C CYS A 249 -7.20 31.85 -9.79
N LYS A 250 -7.63 32.83 -10.61
CA LYS A 250 -8.96 33.44 -10.53
C LYS A 250 -10.07 32.43 -10.82
N LYS A 251 -9.90 31.52 -11.78
CA LYS A 251 -10.87 30.45 -12.05
C LYS A 251 -11.02 29.51 -10.85
N ILE A 252 -9.90 29.11 -10.23
CA ILE A 252 -9.89 28.29 -9.01
C ILE A 252 -10.64 29.00 -7.87
N LYS A 253 -10.40 30.30 -7.68
CA LYS A 253 -11.11 31.09 -6.67
C LYS A 253 -12.61 31.24 -6.97
N LYS A 254 -12.99 31.43 -8.24
CA LYS A 254 -14.39 31.48 -8.67
C LYS A 254 -15.13 30.17 -8.38
N ALA A 255 -14.46 29.03 -8.53
CA ALA A 255 -14.97 27.72 -8.13
C ALA A 255 -15.08 27.54 -6.60
N LYS A 256 -14.61 28.51 -5.80
CA LYS A 256 -14.56 28.48 -4.33
C LYS A 256 -13.73 27.30 -3.80
N CYS A 257 -12.69 26.89 -4.53
CA CYS A 257 -11.73 25.88 -4.07
C CYS A 257 -10.76 26.51 -3.06
N ASN A 258 -10.56 25.85 -1.92
CA ASN A 258 -9.72 26.35 -0.82
C ASN A 258 -8.47 25.49 -0.59
N VAL A 259 -8.49 24.22 -1.03
CA VAL A 259 -7.34 23.31 -0.96
C VAL A 259 -7.11 22.72 -2.34
N LEU A 260 -5.90 22.85 -2.86
CA LEU A 260 -5.51 22.38 -4.17
C LEU A 260 -4.49 21.27 -4.04
N LEU A 261 -4.81 20.13 -4.64
CA LEU A 261 -4.00 18.94 -4.71
C LEU A 261 -3.48 18.81 -6.14
N ILE A 262 -2.17 18.96 -6.34
CA ILE A 262 -1.55 18.96 -7.67
C ILE A 262 -0.74 17.69 -7.87
N GLN A 263 -1.02 16.99 -8.96
CA GLN A 263 -0.27 15.81 -9.38
C GLN A 263 1.20 16.15 -9.66
N LYS A 264 2.10 15.25 -9.29
CA LYS A 264 3.51 15.31 -9.67
C LYS A 264 3.63 15.28 -11.18
N SER A 265 4.24 16.32 -11.73
CA SER A 265 4.56 16.41 -13.16
C SER A 265 6.06 16.24 -13.33
N ILE A 266 6.46 15.23 -14.10
CA ILE A 266 7.87 14.93 -14.40
C ILE A 266 8.30 15.67 -15.68
N LEU A 267 7.37 15.90 -16.60
CA LEU A 267 7.62 16.54 -17.89
C LEU A 267 7.82 18.05 -17.76
N ARG A 268 7.18 18.67 -16.76
CA ARG A 268 7.11 20.12 -16.57
C ARG A 268 6.99 20.48 -15.10
N ASP A 269 7.36 21.70 -14.76
CA ASP A 269 7.14 22.26 -13.43
C ASP A 269 5.65 22.24 -13.08
N ALA A 270 5.29 21.49 -12.03
CA ALA A 270 3.90 21.35 -11.58
C ALA A 270 3.33 22.68 -11.05
N VAL A 271 4.17 23.47 -10.37
CA VAL A 271 3.84 24.80 -9.85
C VAL A 271 5.05 25.72 -10.00
N ASN A 272 4.79 26.97 -10.37
CA ASN A 272 5.79 28.04 -10.35
C ASN A 272 5.67 28.89 -9.07
N ASP A 273 6.75 29.51 -8.60
CA ASP A 273 6.77 30.37 -7.40
C ASP A 273 5.79 31.55 -7.52
N LEU A 274 5.65 32.11 -8.73
CA LEU A 274 4.66 33.16 -9.01
C LEU A 274 3.22 32.66 -8.80
N ALA A 275 2.94 31.42 -9.22
CA ALA A 275 1.62 30.80 -9.04
C ALA A 275 1.34 30.58 -7.54
N LEU A 276 2.33 30.11 -6.79
CA LEU A 276 2.23 29.92 -5.34
C LEU A 276 1.97 31.24 -4.62
N HIS A 277 2.64 32.33 -5.01
CA HIS A 277 2.40 33.65 -4.45
C HIS A 277 0.96 34.15 -4.70
N PHE A 278 0.42 33.94 -5.90
CA PHE A 278 -0.98 34.29 -6.18
C PHE A 278 -1.97 33.42 -5.42
N LEU A 279 -1.74 32.11 -5.30
CA LEU A 279 -2.60 31.20 -4.54
C LEU A 279 -2.57 31.52 -3.04
N SER A 280 -1.40 31.86 -2.50
CA SER A 280 -1.24 32.31 -1.11
C SER A 280 -2.05 33.58 -0.83
N ARG A 281 -1.96 34.60 -1.69
CA ARG A 281 -2.78 35.82 -1.57
C ARG A 281 -4.29 35.56 -1.66
N LEU A 282 -4.71 34.52 -2.37
CA LEU A 282 -6.10 34.10 -2.46
C LEU A 282 -6.57 33.23 -1.28
N GLY A 283 -5.66 32.92 -0.34
CA GLY A 283 -5.91 32.07 0.81
C GLY A 283 -6.14 30.60 0.45
N ILE A 284 -5.51 30.11 -0.62
CA ILE A 284 -5.64 28.73 -1.09
C ILE A 284 -4.43 27.93 -0.61
N MET A 285 -4.70 26.83 0.08
CA MET A 285 -3.69 25.86 0.50
C MET A 285 -3.31 24.97 -0.69
N VAL A 286 -2.02 24.75 -0.91
CA VAL A 286 -1.52 23.95 -2.04
C VAL A 286 -0.63 22.83 -1.54
N ILE A 287 -0.94 21.62 -1.98
CA ILE A 287 -0.10 20.42 -1.80
C ILE A 287 0.26 19.93 -3.20
N LYS A 288 1.56 19.75 -3.42
CA LYS A 288 2.11 19.29 -4.70
C LYS A 288 2.73 17.90 -4.53
N ASP A 289 3.20 17.35 -5.65
CA ASP A 289 3.94 16.08 -5.70
C ASP A 289 3.09 14.87 -5.32
N ILE A 290 1.80 14.90 -5.65
CA ILE A 290 0.89 13.75 -5.49
C ILE A 290 1.19 12.72 -6.57
N GLU A 291 1.38 11.47 -6.17
CA GLU A 291 1.67 10.40 -7.10
C GLU A 291 0.44 10.04 -7.94
N ARG A 292 0.67 9.54 -9.16
CA ARG A 292 -0.42 9.22 -10.10
C ARG A 292 -1.33 8.11 -9.56
N GLU A 293 -0.73 7.10 -8.93
CA GLU A 293 -1.44 5.95 -8.34
C GLU A 293 -2.34 6.38 -7.18
N GLU A 294 -2.01 7.49 -6.50
CA GLU A 294 -2.82 8.02 -5.39
C GLU A 294 -4.10 8.74 -5.85
N ILE A 295 -4.21 9.11 -7.14
CA ILE A 295 -5.32 9.94 -7.63
C ILE A 295 -6.65 9.19 -7.54
N GLU A 296 -6.66 7.91 -7.87
CA GLU A 296 -7.88 7.10 -7.81
C GLU A 296 -8.37 6.98 -6.36
N PHE A 297 -7.44 6.69 -5.44
CA PHE A 297 -7.72 6.65 -4.01
C PHE A 297 -8.25 7.98 -3.47
N LEU A 298 -7.62 9.10 -3.83
CA LEU A 298 -8.04 10.44 -3.44
C LEU A 298 -9.40 10.82 -4.05
N SER A 299 -9.64 10.43 -5.30
CA SER A 299 -10.90 10.68 -6.00
C SER A 299 -12.06 9.96 -5.32
N LYS A 300 -11.89 8.68 -4.99
CA LYS A 300 -12.90 7.88 -4.25
C LYS A 300 -13.13 8.47 -2.85
N SER A 301 -12.05 8.61 -2.07
CA SER A 301 -12.12 8.98 -0.65
C SER A 301 -12.60 10.41 -0.42
N LEU A 302 -12.20 11.35 -1.27
CA LEU A 302 -12.61 12.76 -1.16
C LEU A 302 -13.87 13.07 -1.99
N SER A 303 -14.41 12.08 -2.73
CA SER A 303 -15.50 12.28 -3.69
C SER A 303 -15.25 13.45 -4.65
N CYS A 304 -14.00 13.61 -5.07
CA CYS A 304 -13.54 14.72 -5.90
C CYS A 304 -13.17 14.20 -7.30
N LYS A 305 -13.76 14.76 -8.36
CA LYS A 305 -13.38 14.40 -9.72
C LYS A 305 -12.02 15.03 -10.07
N PRO A 306 -11.04 14.25 -10.57
CA PRO A 306 -9.78 14.80 -11.08
C PRO A 306 -10.04 15.75 -12.24
N ILE A 307 -9.38 16.91 -12.23
CA ILE A 307 -9.51 17.94 -13.26
C ILE A 307 -8.24 17.91 -14.11
N SER A 308 -8.39 17.45 -15.35
CA SER A 308 -7.36 17.44 -16.39
C SER A 308 -7.36 18.71 -17.22
#